data_AF-A0A7G8BDT6-F1
#
_entry.id   AF-A0A7G8BDT6-F1
#
_cell.length_a   1.000
_cell.length_b   1.000
_cell.length_c   1.000
_cell.angle_alpha   90.00
_cell.angle_beta   90.00
_cell.angle_gamma   90.00
#
_symmetry.space_group_name_H-M   'P 1'
#
loop_
_entity.id
_entity.type
_entity.pdbx_description
1 polymer ?
#
loop_
_entity_poly.entity_id
_entity_poly.type
_entity_poly.pdbx_seq_one_letter_code
_entity_poly.pdbx_strand_id
1 'polypeptide(L)'
;MTTKSLKVSNRSMLAAATAILSLGYLAGGLASQAQDFDRDHDHDFHGFAHGSIVLSGTVYAGNADTVTPGEILPHGCLNTGAVTNPNPATVNVPLLPADQTPSTTTTAVTVTCGFASDNGEAPNLHDNHNVWNNASTDPNFGVSSPIVLWDLSTDGALLGALHVPGNEIVTSFSSKSELALNRSADGKSLTFMGYRGGPGCPTLTLDPATNTLTQGTNVGPISPTAPNLIDVSASSTPGLCDPTNPSVASYAGASNPTAYYRSIAEVDAWGHISYTDGDAYSGDNSRAVMKADNWLYYSVGNDNNGGLSKKQVPETQLGFNLSHSTGAELFTPGAAPLVPPDNNMISFFVFPGDKPGKDTNFRGMTIFNDTLYVAKGSGGNGINTVYQLGTPGVLPTTGNAPSGGLVNEPFTILPGFPDTSASTNSPGGDYPFGIWFANATTLYVCDEGDLIYTPNQVINGQVNVADAGTLATAGLQKWVLTTTASGSQTWVREYVIQNGLDLGAPYSVRNYPASIEPAAGGCRNIIGVVNHDGTATIYAITSTISQNGDNGADPNKLVKVADRISDTQPATNGHLDRFVTIRSARAGEAFRGVALAPSDDDHDR
;
A
#
# COMPACT_ATOMS: atom_id res chain seq x y z
N MET A 1 -88.43 -48.19 -16.32
CA MET A 1 -87.31 -48.17 -17.29
C MET A 1 -86.18 -47.34 -16.69
N THR A 2 -84.95 -47.85 -16.80
CA THR A 2 -83.65 -47.17 -16.62
C THR A 2 -83.20 -46.73 -15.20
N THR A 3 -82.75 -47.74 -14.44
CA THR A 3 -81.48 -47.87 -13.67
C THR A 3 -80.66 -46.62 -13.29
N LYS A 4 -80.51 -46.30 -11.98
CA LYS A 4 -79.44 -46.66 -10.99
C LYS A 4 -78.31 -45.59 -10.93
N SER A 5 -77.74 -45.15 -9.80
CA SER A 5 -77.82 -45.54 -8.37
C SER A 5 -76.90 -44.66 -7.49
N LEU A 6 -77.44 -44.13 -6.36
CA LEU A 6 -76.90 -43.95 -4.97
C LEU A 6 -75.55 -43.21 -4.72
N LYS A 7 -75.25 -42.48 -3.62
CA LYS A 7 -75.75 -42.28 -2.23
C LYS A 7 -74.96 -41.07 -1.65
N VAL A 8 -75.53 -39.97 -1.12
CA VAL A 8 -75.97 -39.70 0.28
C VAL A 8 -75.04 -40.26 1.38
N SER A 9 -74.41 -39.40 2.20
CA SER A 9 -74.93 -39.09 3.55
C SER A 9 -74.10 -38.04 4.31
N ASN A 10 -74.79 -36.99 4.74
CA ASN A 10 -74.58 -36.33 6.03
C ASN A 10 -75.09 -37.22 7.15
N ARG A 11 -74.39 -37.28 8.31
CA ARG A 11 -75.00 -37.16 9.66
C ARG A 11 -73.95 -37.32 10.79
N SER A 12 -73.71 -36.20 11.47
CA SER A 12 -73.87 -35.95 12.90
C SER A 12 -73.21 -36.83 13.98
N MET A 13 -72.69 -36.11 14.98
CA MET A 13 -72.55 -36.39 16.43
C MET A 13 -71.12 -36.65 16.97
N LEU A 14 -70.68 -35.64 17.74
CA LEU A 14 -69.86 -35.65 18.95
C LEU A 14 -69.40 -37.03 19.49
N ALA A 15 -68.08 -37.19 19.67
CA ALA A 15 -67.47 -37.80 20.87
C ALA A 15 -65.92 -37.70 20.86
N ALA A 16 -65.39 -37.29 22.02
CA ALA A 16 -64.17 -37.74 22.72
C ALA A 16 -62.87 -38.10 21.97
N ALA A 17 -61.84 -37.27 22.24
CA ALA A 17 -60.50 -37.61 22.76
C ALA A 17 -59.79 -38.93 22.37
N THR A 18 -58.65 -38.80 21.68
CA THR A 18 -57.39 -39.52 22.03
C THR A 18 -56.15 -38.76 21.51
N ALA A 19 -55.13 -38.71 22.36
CA ALA A 19 -53.82 -38.07 22.16
C ALA A 19 -52.76 -39.02 21.56
N ILE A 20 -51.62 -38.46 21.09
CA ILE A 20 -50.19 -38.88 21.24
C ILE A 20 -49.36 -37.98 20.29
N LEU A 21 -48.71 -36.91 20.76
CA LEU A 21 -47.32 -36.77 21.24
C LEU A 21 -46.21 -36.95 20.18
N SER A 22 -45.50 -35.87 19.81
CA SER A 22 -44.04 -35.74 20.03
C SER A 22 -43.47 -34.37 19.62
N LEU A 23 -42.76 -33.77 20.60
CA LEU A 23 -41.65 -32.78 20.59
C LEU A 23 -41.03 -32.47 19.21
N GLY A 24 -40.66 -31.24 18.82
CA GLY A 24 -40.21 -30.09 19.59
C GLY A 24 -38.70 -29.87 19.41
N TYR A 25 -38.28 -29.11 18.39
CA TYR A 25 -36.97 -28.41 18.32
C TYR A 25 -36.94 -27.33 17.21
N LEU A 26 -36.30 -26.20 17.56
CA LEU A 26 -35.66 -25.16 16.72
C LEU A 26 -36.52 -24.22 15.86
N ALA A 27 -36.66 -22.98 16.35
CA ALA A 27 -36.15 -21.77 15.67
C ALA A 27 -36.42 -20.52 16.54
N GLY A 28 -35.51 -20.21 17.45
CA GLY A 28 -35.39 -18.88 18.03
C GLY A 28 -34.24 -18.18 17.33
N GLY A 29 -34.53 -17.11 16.59
CA GLY A 29 -33.49 -16.34 15.90
C GLY A 29 -34.03 -15.41 14.82
N LEU A 30 -34.81 -14.40 15.21
CA LEU A 30 -35.08 -13.24 14.37
C LEU A 30 -35.38 -12.02 15.25
N ALA A 31 -34.34 -11.24 15.56
CA ALA A 31 -34.39 -9.79 15.77
C ALA A 31 -33.00 -9.27 16.22
N SER A 32 -32.06 -9.12 15.28
CA SER A 32 -30.92 -8.19 15.41
C SER A 32 -30.26 -7.94 14.05
N GLN A 33 -30.99 -7.36 13.09
CA GLN A 33 -30.40 -6.89 11.82
C GLN A 33 -31.06 -5.59 11.35
N ALA A 34 -31.03 -4.58 12.21
CA ALA A 34 -31.36 -3.21 11.85
C ALA A 34 -30.72 -2.22 12.83
N GLN A 35 -29.40 -2.29 13.04
CA GLN A 35 -28.66 -1.29 13.85
C GLN A 35 -27.23 -0.98 13.36
N ASP A 36 -26.81 -1.39 12.16
CA ASP A 36 -25.44 -1.17 11.68
C ASP A 36 -25.21 0.15 10.93
N PHE A 37 -26.21 1.04 10.83
CA PHE A 37 -26.07 2.31 10.08
C PHE A 37 -25.65 3.51 10.94
N ASP A 38 -25.71 3.45 12.28
CA ASP A 38 -25.60 4.65 13.14
C ASP A 38 -24.51 4.58 14.24
N ARG A 39 -23.66 3.55 14.33
CA ARG A 39 -22.70 3.42 15.45
C ARG A 39 -21.31 4.01 15.25
N ASP A 40 -20.95 4.48 14.05
CA ASP A 40 -19.60 5.02 13.81
C ASP A 40 -19.49 6.55 13.99
N HIS A 41 -20.61 7.25 14.26
CA HIS A 41 -20.61 8.72 14.40
C HIS A 41 -20.51 9.21 15.86
N ASP A 42 -20.45 8.31 16.85
CA ASP A 42 -20.55 8.65 18.29
C ASP A 42 -19.24 8.40 19.08
N HIS A 43 -18.12 8.17 18.39
CA HIS A 43 -16.81 8.00 19.03
C HIS A 43 -15.92 9.22 18.78
N ASP A 44 -16.18 10.31 19.51
CA ASP A 44 -15.27 11.46 19.56
C ASP A 44 -13.86 10.98 19.93
N PHE A 45 -12.85 11.40 19.17
CA PHE A 45 -11.46 11.02 19.43
C PHE A 45 -10.93 11.79 20.65
N HIS A 46 -10.49 11.06 21.67
CA HIS A 46 -9.98 11.61 22.93
C HIS A 46 -8.52 11.24 23.20
N GLY A 47 -7.81 10.74 22.18
CA GLY A 47 -6.50 10.09 22.29
C GLY A 47 -6.61 8.58 22.04
N PHE A 48 -5.47 7.96 21.74
CA PHE A 48 -5.38 6.51 21.53
C PHE A 48 -5.46 5.77 22.87
N ALA A 49 -6.27 4.72 22.93
CA ALA A 49 -6.39 3.89 24.12
C ALA A 49 -5.10 3.11 24.40
N HIS A 50 -4.73 2.98 25.67
CA HIS A 50 -3.57 2.19 26.06
C HIS A 50 -3.76 0.70 25.70
N GLY A 51 -2.71 0.06 25.16
CA GLY A 51 -2.71 -1.35 24.78
C GLY A 51 -3.60 -1.69 23.57
N SER A 52 -4.12 -0.69 22.86
CA SER A 52 -4.92 -0.87 21.65
C SER A 52 -4.04 -1.02 20.40
N ILE A 53 -4.67 -1.28 19.26
CA ILE A 53 -4.04 -1.27 17.94
C ILE A 53 -4.62 -0.12 17.11
N VAL A 54 -3.78 0.51 16.30
CA VAL A 54 -4.19 1.59 15.40
C VAL A 54 -4.12 1.11 13.98
N LEU A 55 -5.20 1.32 13.24
CA LEU A 55 -5.35 0.96 11.83
C LEU A 55 -5.37 2.24 11.00
N SER A 56 -4.40 2.40 10.10
CA SER A 56 -4.47 3.45 9.07
C SER A 56 -5.30 2.96 7.89
N GLY A 57 -6.10 3.87 7.33
CA GLY A 57 -6.76 3.63 6.06
C GLY A 57 -7.16 4.91 5.36
N THR A 58 -7.82 4.72 4.23
CA THR A 58 -8.29 5.79 3.37
C THR A 58 -9.73 5.56 2.98
N VAL A 59 -10.46 6.66 2.81
CA VAL A 59 -11.87 6.67 2.41
C VAL A 59 -11.98 7.37 1.07
N TYR A 60 -12.69 6.79 0.11
CA TYR A 60 -12.82 7.36 -1.21
C TYR A 60 -13.65 8.64 -1.16
N ALA A 61 -13.17 9.70 -1.81
CA ALA A 61 -13.82 11.01 -1.82
C ALA A 61 -14.24 11.48 -3.23
N GLY A 62 -13.94 10.70 -4.28
CA GLY A 62 -14.32 11.05 -5.65
C GLY A 62 -15.80 10.83 -5.93
N ASN A 63 -16.26 11.46 -7.00
CA ASN A 63 -17.63 11.41 -7.49
C ASN A 63 -17.63 11.47 -9.02
N ALA A 64 -18.80 11.30 -9.64
CA ALA A 64 -18.93 11.27 -11.10
C ALA A 64 -18.31 12.48 -11.84
N ASP A 65 -18.13 13.63 -11.19
CA ASP A 65 -17.52 14.84 -11.77
C ASP A 65 -15.99 14.91 -11.60
N THR A 66 -15.35 13.96 -10.90
CA THR A 66 -13.89 13.97 -10.70
C THR A 66 -13.13 13.78 -12.02
N VAL A 67 -13.62 12.89 -12.87
CA VAL A 67 -13.06 12.56 -14.19
C VAL A 67 -14.19 12.48 -15.19
N THR A 68 -14.02 13.09 -16.35
CA THR A 68 -14.95 13.01 -17.48
C THR A 68 -14.47 11.96 -18.48
N PRO A 69 -15.26 10.90 -18.78
CA PRO A 69 -14.89 9.92 -19.80
C PRO A 69 -14.51 10.57 -21.13
N GLY A 70 -13.39 10.14 -21.71
CA GLY A 70 -12.82 10.66 -22.95
C GLY A 70 -11.93 11.90 -22.81
N GLU A 71 -11.78 12.47 -21.61
CA GLU A 71 -10.74 13.48 -21.38
C GLU A 71 -9.34 12.85 -21.32
N ILE A 72 -8.29 13.67 -21.50
CA ILE A 72 -6.91 13.19 -21.48
C ILE A 72 -6.51 12.89 -20.03
N LEU A 73 -5.96 11.70 -19.80
CA LEU A 73 -5.33 11.32 -18.54
C LEU A 73 -3.83 11.07 -18.72
N PRO A 74 -2.98 11.52 -17.80
CA PRO A 74 -3.27 12.44 -16.69
C PRO A 74 -3.75 13.84 -17.13
N HIS A 75 -4.40 14.60 -16.24
CA HIS A 75 -4.81 15.97 -16.58
C HIS A 75 -3.61 16.81 -17.02
N GLY A 76 -3.81 17.63 -18.05
CA GLY A 76 -2.75 18.49 -18.58
C GLY A 76 -1.65 17.74 -19.33
N CYS A 77 -1.71 16.41 -19.43
CA CYS A 77 -0.80 15.65 -20.29
C CYS A 77 -1.02 16.08 -21.75
N LEU A 78 0.07 16.45 -22.42
CA LEU A 78 0.00 17.11 -23.72
C LEU A 78 0.12 16.08 -24.85
N ASN A 79 -1.02 15.55 -25.30
CA ASN A 79 -1.14 14.73 -26.51
C ASN A 79 -1.79 15.53 -27.64
N THR A 80 -1.34 15.34 -28.89
CA THR A 80 -2.06 15.81 -30.08
C THR A 80 -2.76 14.63 -30.77
N GLY A 81 -3.71 14.89 -31.69
CA GLY A 81 -4.43 13.83 -32.41
C GLY A 81 -5.75 13.38 -31.78
N ALA A 82 -6.43 12.43 -32.41
CA ALA A 82 -7.74 11.92 -31.97
C ALA A 82 -7.57 10.73 -31.00
N VAL A 83 -8.58 10.46 -30.16
CA VAL A 83 -8.59 9.32 -29.21
C VAL A 83 -8.24 7.98 -29.88
N THR A 84 -8.67 7.78 -31.13
CA THR A 84 -8.44 6.54 -31.89
C THR A 84 -7.03 6.43 -32.49
N ASN A 85 -6.25 7.52 -32.50
CA ASN A 85 -4.89 7.57 -32.99
C ASN A 85 -4.13 8.74 -32.32
N PRO A 86 -3.78 8.62 -31.04
CA PRO A 86 -3.06 9.67 -30.32
C PRO A 86 -1.66 9.85 -30.89
N ASN A 87 -1.16 11.08 -30.83
CA ASN A 87 0.19 11.48 -31.21
C ASN A 87 0.95 12.00 -29.98
N PRO A 88 1.72 11.12 -29.29
CA PRO A 88 2.43 11.44 -28.06
C PRO A 88 3.44 12.58 -28.20
N ALA A 89 3.51 13.46 -27.20
CA ALA A 89 4.54 14.49 -27.15
C ALA A 89 5.94 13.89 -26.94
N THR A 90 6.95 14.63 -27.40
CA THR A 90 8.36 14.29 -27.19
C THR A 90 9.06 15.38 -26.39
N VAL A 91 9.83 14.99 -25.39
CA VAL A 91 10.67 15.88 -24.57
C VAL A 91 12.13 15.66 -24.97
N ASN A 92 12.88 16.74 -25.18
CA ASN A 92 14.33 16.64 -25.37
C ASN A 92 15.04 16.84 -24.04
N VAL A 93 15.60 15.76 -23.49
CA VAL A 93 16.31 15.78 -22.20
C VAL A 93 17.81 15.96 -22.45
N PRO A 94 18.47 16.95 -21.81
CA PRO A 94 19.91 17.14 -21.93
C PRO A 94 20.72 15.93 -21.47
N LEU A 95 21.74 15.58 -22.25
CA LEU A 95 22.72 14.55 -21.89
C LEU A 95 23.77 15.10 -20.93
N LEU A 96 24.27 14.24 -20.04
CA LEU A 96 25.48 14.48 -19.25
C LEU A 96 26.71 14.30 -20.16
N PRO A 97 27.62 15.28 -20.26
CA PRO A 97 28.97 15.06 -20.74
C PRO A 97 29.82 14.42 -19.65
N ALA A 98 31.01 13.96 -20.04
CA ALA A 98 31.97 13.30 -19.15
C ALA A 98 32.41 14.15 -17.94
N ASP A 99 32.14 15.47 -17.94
CA ASP A 99 32.45 16.41 -16.85
C ASP A 99 31.22 16.91 -16.06
N GLN A 100 30.03 16.32 -16.28
CA GLN A 100 28.76 16.64 -15.61
C GLN A 100 28.18 18.05 -15.88
N THR A 101 28.61 18.76 -16.93
CA THR A 101 28.02 20.06 -17.33
C THR A 101 26.90 19.91 -18.37
N PRO A 102 25.68 20.46 -18.29
CA PRO A 102 24.63 20.18 -19.30
C PRO A 102 25.09 20.36 -20.77
N SER A 103 25.02 19.29 -21.57
CA SER A 103 25.45 19.31 -22.98
C SER A 103 24.41 19.98 -23.89
N THR A 104 24.84 20.52 -25.03
CA THR A 104 23.93 20.96 -26.10
C THR A 104 23.27 19.78 -26.82
N THR A 105 23.71 18.54 -26.56
CA THR A 105 23.11 17.32 -27.08
C THR A 105 22.02 16.81 -26.16
N THR A 106 20.89 16.42 -26.74
CA THR A 106 19.73 15.89 -26.01
C THR A 106 19.38 14.47 -26.46
N THR A 107 18.64 13.74 -25.62
CA THR A 107 17.95 12.50 -25.98
C THR A 107 16.44 12.74 -25.99
N ALA A 108 15.75 12.20 -26.99
CA ALA A 108 14.30 12.32 -27.11
C ALA A 108 13.61 11.28 -26.21
N VAL A 109 12.64 11.73 -25.42
CA VAL A 109 11.81 10.90 -24.54
C VAL A 109 10.35 11.10 -24.91
N THR A 110 9.65 10.02 -25.21
CA THR A 110 8.21 10.06 -25.52
C THR A 110 7.39 10.08 -24.23
N VAL A 111 6.41 10.98 -24.16
CA VAL A 111 5.43 11.06 -23.06
C VAL A 111 4.08 10.65 -23.62
N THR A 112 3.59 9.50 -23.15
CA THR A 112 2.34 8.91 -23.62
C THR A 112 1.23 9.19 -22.62
N CYS A 113 0.15 9.83 -23.08
CA CYS A 113 -1.08 9.98 -22.31
C CYS A 113 -2.16 9.00 -22.81
N GLY A 114 -3.07 8.63 -21.91
CA GLY A 114 -4.29 7.90 -22.21
C GLY A 114 -5.51 8.82 -22.29
N PHE A 115 -6.68 8.20 -22.38
CA PHE A 115 -7.97 8.88 -22.26
C PHE A 115 -8.81 8.16 -21.21
N ALA A 116 -9.48 8.92 -20.35
CA ALA A 116 -10.36 8.36 -19.33
C ALA A 116 -11.36 7.39 -19.96
N SER A 117 -11.38 6.16 -19.46
CA SER A 117 -12.34 5.13 -19.86
C SER A 117 -13.59 5.15 -18.99
N ASP A 118 -13.52 5.75 -17.81
CA ASP A 118 -14.56 5.78 -16.80
C ASP A 118 -14.59 7.13 -16.08
N ASN A 119 -15.69 7.41 -15.38
CA ASN A 119 -15.85 8.66 -14.64
C ASN A 119 -15.18 8.58 -13.25
N GLY A 120 -15.41 9.60 -12.43
CA GLY A 120 -14.86 9.67 -11.08
C GLY A 120 -15.61 8.89 -9.99
N GLU A 121 -16.54 8.00 -10.34
CA GLU A 121 -17.35 7.28 -9.35
C GLU A 121 -16.70 5.96 -8.92
N ALA A 122 -16.69 5.70 -7.62
CA ALA A 122 -16.26 4.40 -7.10
C ALA A 122 -17.26 3.31 -7.50
N PRO A 123 -16.81 2.04 -7.60
CA PRO A 123 -17.70 0.92 -7.87
C PRO A 123 -18.87 0.86 -6.88
N ASN A 124 -20.08 0.72 -7.41
CA ASN A 124 -21.32 0.71 -6.64
C ASN A 124 -22.36 -0.22 -7.29
N LEU A 125 -23.51 -0.41 -6.66
CA LEU A 125 -24.58 -1.32 -7.13
C LEU A 125 -25.65 -0.65 -8.01
N HIS A 126 -25.55 0.65 -8.24
CA HIS A 126 -26.58 1.46 -8.90
C HIS A 126 -26.27 1.71 -10.37
N ASP A 127 -25.00 1.70 -10.75
CA ASP A 127 -24.55 1.77 -12.13
C ASP A 127 -23.33 0.87 -12.38
N ASN A 128 -22.62 1.10 -13.48
CA ASN A 128 -21.47 0.30 -13.90
C ASN A 128 -20.17 1.12 -13.92
N HIS A 129 -20.15 2.29 -13.29
CA HIS A 129 -18.93 3.11 -13.25
C HIS A 129 -17.93 2.53 -12.26
N ASN A 130 -16.68 2.50 -12.68
CA ASN A 130 -15.55 2.13 -11.86
C ASN A 130 -14.34 2.99 -12.26
N VAL A 131 -14.13 4.07 -11.51
CA VAL A 131 -12.99 5.00 -11.68
C VAL A 131 -11.63 4.30 -11.81
N TRP A 132 -11.46 3.11 -11.20
CA TRP A 132 -10.20 2.36 -11.26
C TRP A 132 -9.92 1.72 -12.62
N ASN A 133 -10.92 1.62 -13.51
CA ASN A 133 -10.72 1.21 -14.91
C ASN A 133 -9.79 2.17 -15.68
N ASN A 134 -9.66 3.43 -15.21
CA ASN A 134 -8.75 4.41 -15.77
C ASN A 134 -7.28 3.97 -15.67
N ALA A 135 -6.93 3.08 -14.73
CA ALA A 135 -5.58 2.49 -14.59
C ALA A 135 -5.09 1.75 -15.85
N SER A 136 -6.01 1.30 -16.72
CA SER A 136 -5.68 0.68 -18.01
C SER A 136 -5.18 1.68 -19.06
N THR A 137 -5.54 2.96 -18.90
CA THR A 137 -5.22 4.05 -19.82
C THR A 137 -4.12 4.97 -19.28
N ASP A 138 -4.08 5.13 -17.97
CA ASP A 138 -3.01 5.75 -17.23
C ASP A 138 -2.55 4.79 -16.12
N PRO A 139 -1.43 4.07 -16.30
CA PRO A 139 -0.91 3.13 -15.32
C PRO A 139 -0.58 3.75 -13.95
N ASN A 140 -0.55 5.08 -13.86
CA ASN A 140 -0.26 5.84 -12.66
C ASN A 140 -1.50 6.44 -12.02
N PHE A 141 -2.67 6.14 -12.57
CA PHE A 141 -3.92 6.76 -12.22
C PHE A 141 -4.18 6.66 -10.72
N GLY A 142 -4.48 7.79 -10.09
CA GLY A 142 -4.97 7.79 -8.74
C GLY A 142 -5.80 8.96 -8.32
N VAL A 143 -6.57 8.73 -7.26
CA VAL A 143 -7.46 9.73 -6.68
C VAL A 143 -7.04 9.94 -5.25
N SER A 144 -6.56 11.13 -4.94
CA SER A 144 -6.20 11.49 -3.58
C SER A 144 -7.39 11.43 -2.64
N SER A 145 -7.15 11.03 -1.40
CA SER A 145 -8.22 10.70 -0.45
C SER A 145 -7.85 11.07 0.99
N PRO A 146 -8.85 11.31 1.86
CA PRO A 146 -8.64 11.53 3.28
C PRO A 146 -8.06 10.30 3.97
N ILE A 147 -7.26 10.56 5.01
CA ILE A 147 -6.63 9.55 5.85
C ILE A 147 -7.39 9.46 7.17
N VAL A 148 -7.63 8.24 7.65
CA VAL A 148 -8.24 7.99 8.94
C VAL A 148 -7.36 7.02 9.73
N LEU A 149 -7.15 7.32 11.02
CA LEU A 149 -6.55 6.40 11.98
C LEU A 149 -7.65 5.90 12.91
N TRP A 150 -8.03 4.63 12.78
CA TRP A 150 -8.98 4.00 13.69
C TRP A 150 -8.24 3.38 14.87
N ASP A 151 -8.61 3.80 16.07
CA ASP A 151 -8.19 3.18 17.32
C ASP A 151 -9.09 1.98 17.59
N LEU A 152 -8.51 0.79 17.73
CA LEU A 152 -9.21 -0.47 17.83
C LEU A 152 -8.74 -1.26 19.05
N SER A 153 -9.66 -1.95 19.72
CA SER A 153 -9.29 -3.03 20.63
C SER A 153 -8.49 -4.11 19.89
N THR A 154 -7.78 -4.95 20.66
CA THR A 154 -7.01 -6.09 20.14
C THR A 154 -7.84 -7.14 19.38
N ASP A 155 -9.17 -7.06 19.43
CA ASP A 155 -10.10 -7.93 18.70
C ASP A 155 -10.92 -7.18 17.64
N GLY A 156 -10.53 -5.94 17.30
CA GLY A 156 -11.05 -5.18 16.16
C GLY A 156 -12.25 -4.27 16.43
N ALA A 157 -12.77 -4.23 17.67
CA ALA A 157 -13.82 -3.29 18.04
C ALA A 157 -13.30 -1.83 18.00
N LEU A 158 -14.07 -0.92 17.40
CA LEU A 158 -13.74 0.50 17.29
C LEU A 158 -13.80 1.17 18.67
N LEU A 159 -12.75 1.89 19.03
CA LEU A 159 -12.64 2.69 20.26
C LEU A 159 -12.69 4.19 19.96
N GLY A 160 -12.12 4.61 18.84
CA GLY A 160 -12.09 6.01 18.39
C GLY A 160 -11.61 6.13 16.95
N ALA A 161 -11.79 7.30 16.34
CA ALA A 161 -11.31 7.57 14.99
C ALA A 161 -10.71 8.98 14.88
N LEU A 162 -9.41 9.07 14.62
CA LEU A 162 -8.75 10.33 14.29
C LEU A 162 -8.84 10.56 12.78
N HIS A 163 -9.64 11.55 12.38
CA HIS A 163 -9.67 12.04 11.01
C HIS A 163 -8.50 13.00 10.79
N VAL A 164 -7.55 12.61 9.95
CA VAL A 164 -6.41 13.46 9.60
C VAL A 164 -6.93 14.61 8.71
N PRO A 165 -6.56 15.87 8.98
CA PRO A 165 -7.03 17.01 8.18
C PRO A 165 -6.62 16.88 6.70
N GLY A 166 -7.60 16.63 5.83
CA GLY A 166 -7.37 16.42 4.39
C GLY A 166 -6.89 17.66 3.62
N ASN A 167 -6.96 18.84 4.25
CA ASN A 167 -6.36 20.09 3.75
C ASN A 167 -4.88 20.24 4.14
N GLU A 168 -4.35 19.36 4.99
CA GLU A 168 -2.97 19.42 5.49
C GLU A 168 -2.11 18.29 4.93
N ILE A 169 -2.67 17.09 4.79
CA ILE A 169 -2.04 15.94 4.13
C ILE A 169 -3.09 14.98 3.55
N VAL A 170 -2.79 14.36 2.42
CA VAL A 170 -3.64 13.32 1.78
C VAL A 170 -2.83 12.09 1.40
N THR A 171 -3.49 11.01 1.01
CA THR A 171 -2.89 9.84 0.36
C THR A 171 -3.47 9.66 -1.03
N SER A 172 -3.00 8.71 -1.84
CA SER A 172 -3.75 8.16 -2.96
C SER A 172 -4.63 6.98 -2.53
N PHE A 173 -5.84 6.93 -3.06
CA PHE A 173 -6.72 5.77 -2.88
C PHE A 173 -6.24 4.56 -3.69
N SER A 174 -5.72 4.79 -4.90
CA SER A 174 -5.04 3.74 -5.66
C SER A 174 -3.58 3.68 -5.19
N SER A 175 -3.26 2.73 -4.33
CA SER A 175 -1.87 2.30 -4.06
C SER A 175 -1.81 1.17 -3.05
N LYS A 176 -1.25 0.01 -3.43
CA LYS A 176 -1.14 -1.15 -2.53
C LYS A 176 -0.18 -0.97 -1.37
N SER A 177 0.70 0.04 -1.38
CA SER A 177 1.79 0.14 -0.40
C SER A 177 1.89 1.47 0.33
N GLU A 178 0.99 2.40 0.06
CA GLU A 178 0.92 3.65 0.82
C GLU A 178 0.41 3.45 2.24
N LEU A 179 0.72 4.44 3.09
CA LEU A 179 0.21 4.56 4.47
C LEU A 179 0.52 3.37 5.37
N ALA A 180 1.65 2.69 5.17
CA ALA A 180 2.15 1.82 6.22
C ALA A 180 2.35 2.65 7.50
N LEU A 181 1.86 2.11 8.62
CA LEU A 181 1.85 2.77 9.90
C LEU A 181 2.91 2.11 10.79
N ASN A 182 3.80 2.91 11.38
CA ASN A 182 4.77 2.40 12.34
C ASN A 182 4.72 3.22 13.63
N ARG A 183 4.83 2.53 14.76
CA ARG A 183 5.07 3.18 16.06
C ARG A 183 6.55 3.56 16.15
N SER A 184 6.84 4.74 16.71
CA SER A 184 8.22 5.16 16.98
C SER A 184 8.93 4.18 17.90
N ALA A 185 10.26 4.11 17.81
CA ALA A 185 11.06 3.23 18.65
C ALA A 185 10.87 3.51 20.15
N ASP A 186 10.71 4.79 20.53
CA ASP A 186 10.41 5.21 21.90
C ASP A 186 8.97 4.95 22.34
N GLY A 187 8.11 4.54 21.41
CA GLY A 187 6.72 4.17 21.65
C GLY A 187 5.72 5.33 21.80
N LYS A 188 6.16 6.57 21.59
CA LYS A 188 5.38 7.78 21.91
C LYS A 188 4.60 8.36 20.75
N SER A 189 4.86 7.91 19.52
CA SER A 189 4.17 8.42 18.35
C SER A 189 3.96 7.37 17.27
N LEU A 190 3.08 7.67 16.33
CA LEU A 190 2.88 6.95 15.09
C LEU A 190 3.44 7.79 13.94
N THR A 191 4.02 7.12 12.95
CA THR A 191 4.48 7.77 11.72
C THR A 191 3.91 7.11 10.49
N PHE A 192 3.48 7.92 9.53
CA PHE A 192 3.07 7.50 8.19
C PHE A 192 3.46 8.54 7.14
N MET A 193 3.50 8.12 5.87
CA MET A 193 3.77 9.00 4.73
C MET A 193 2.48 9.43 4.04
N GLY A 194 2.46 10.64 3.50
CA GLY A 194 1.41 11.13 2.61
C GLY A 194 1.92 12.26 1.72
N TYR A 195 0.99 13.02 1.17
CA TYR A 195 1.24 14.05 0.15
C TYR A 195 0.78 15.41 0.63
N ARG A 196 1.67 16.40 0.48
CA ARG A 196 1.37 17.80 0.77
C ARG A 196 1.69 18.65 -0.45
N GLY A 197 0.78 19.56 -0.79
CA GLY A 197 0.94 20.47 -1.91
C GLY A 197 2.16 21.39 -1.72
N GLY A 198 2.93 21.57 -2.79
CA GLY A 198 4.12 22.44 -2.80
C GLY A 198 4.00 23.60 -3.79
N PRO A 199 5.10 24.34 -4.06
CA PRO A 199 5.10 25.47 -4.98
C PRO A 199 4.80 25.11 -6.45
N GLY A 200 4.52 23.85 -6.80
CA GLY A 200 4.26 23.43 -8.19
C GLY A 200 5.52 23.34 -9.03
N CYS A 201 5.38 22.98 -10.30
CA CYS A 201 6.48 22.84 -11.24
C CYS A 201 6.56 24.01 -12.24
N PRO A 202 7.71 24.18 -12.93
CA PRO A 202 7.79 25.16 -14.00
C PRO A 202 6.82 24.87 -15.15
N THR A 203 6.34 25.92 -15.84
CA THR A 203 5.41 25.80 -16.98
C THR A 203 5.89 24.81 -18.04
N LEU A 204 5.00 23.97 -18.57
CA LEU A 204 5.30 23.13 -19.73
C LEU A 204 4.58 23.69 -20.97
N THR A 205 5.28 23.81 -22.10
CA THR A 205 4.74 24.33 -23.36
C THR A 205 4.96 23.31 -24.49
N LEU A 206 3.89 22.95 -25.20
CA LEU A 206 3.96 22.08 -26.40
C LEU A 206 4.07 22.94 -27.67
N ASP A 207 5.07 22.67 -28.50
CA ASP A 207 5.13 23.18 -29.87
C ASP A 207 4.26 22.30 -30.79
N PRO A 208 3.15 22.82 -31.36
CA PRO A 208 2.24 22.04 -32.19
C PRO A 208 2.83 21.65 -33.55
N ALA A 209 3.89 22.31 -34.02
CA ALA A 209 4.51 21.99 -35.30
C ALA A 209 5.49 20.81 -35.20
N THR A 210 6.20 20.71 -34.08
CA THR A 210 7.21 19.67 -33.84
C THR A 210 6.76 18.58 -32.86
N ASN A 211 5.61 18.78 -32.20
CA ASN A 211 5.12 17.97 -31.08
C ASN A 211 6.15 17.84 -29.93
N THR A 212 6.95 18.89 -29.73
CA THR A 212 8.02 18.92 -28.71
C THR A 212 7.57 19.69 -27.48
N LEU A 213 7.78 19.09 -26.30
CA LEU A 213 7.53 19.70 -24.99
C LEU A 213 8.77 20.45 -24.49
N THR A 214 8.58 21.68 -24.03
CA THR A 214 9.64 22.52 -23.43
C THR A 214 9.23 22.99 -22.04
N GLN A 215 10.14 22.87 -21.07
CA GLN A 215 9.95 23.41 -19.73
C GLN A 215 10.40 24.88 -19.67
N GLY A 216 9.53 25.73 -19.14
CA GLY A 216 9.78 27.14 -18.90
C GLY A 216 10.48 27.40 -17.57
N THR A 217 10.61 28.68 -17.21
CA THR A 217 11.30 29.12 -15.99
C THR A 217 10.36 29.63 -14.90
N ASN A 218 9.08 29.84 -15.20
CA ASN A 218 8.09 30.32 -14.23
C ASN A 218 7.51 29.14 -13.46
N VAL A 219 7.65 29.15 -12.13
CA VAL A 219 7.04 28.17 -11.24
C VAL A 219 5.52 28.37 -11.19
N GLY A 220 4.78 27.26 -11.14
CA GLY A 220 3.32 27.23 -11.13
C GLY A 220 2.64 27.82 -9.89
N PRO A 221 1.29 27.84 -9.85
CA PRO A 221 0.59 28.12 -8.61
C PRO A 221 0.86 27.01 -7.58
N ILE A 222 0.67 27.34 -6.31
CA ILE A 222 0.78 26.36 -5.21
C ILE A 222 -0.17 25.20 -5.50
N SER A 223 0.38 23.99 -5.50
CA SER A 223 -0.41 22.76 -5.62
C SER A 223 -1.28 22.62 -4.37
N PRO A 224 -2.59 22.36 -4.49
CA PRO A 224 -3.46 22.24 -3.34
C PRO A 224 -3.25 20.91 -2.62
N THR A 225 -3.30 20.90 -1.30
CA THR A 225 -3.54 19.68 -0.53
C THR A 225 -5.03 19.52 -0.32
N ALA A 226 -5.64 18.57 -1.03
CA ALA A 226 -7.06 18.29 -0.88
C ALA A 226 -7.35 16.85 -1.34
N PRO A 227 -8.41 16.22 -0.83
CA PRO A 227 -8.96 15.02 -1.44
C PRO A 227 -9.50 15.30 -2.85
N ASN A 228 -9.73 14.22 -3.59
CA ASN A 228 -10.35 14.25 -4.92
C ASN A 228 -9.53 14.99 -6.00
N LEU A 229 -8.21 14.96 -5.86
CA LEU A 229 -7.23 15.35 -6.88
C LEU A 229 -6.66 14.11 -7.57
N ILE A 230 -6.37 14.22 -8.86
CA ILE A 230 -5.85 13.13 -9.69
C ILE A 230 -4.32 13.04 -9.63
N ASP A 231 -3.76 11.83 -9.64
CA ASP A 231 -2.34 11.50 -9.81
C ASP A 231 -1.36 12.19 -8.86
N VAL A 232 -1.83 12.62 -7.69
CA VAL A 232 -0.99 13.21 -6.63
C VAL A 232 0.16 12.26 -6.28
N SER A 233 -0.10 10.95 -6.21
CA SER A 233 0.91 9.95 -5.87
C SER A 233 1.99 9.72 -6.92
N ALA A 234 1.68 10.06 -8.18
CA ALA A 234 2.58 9.92 -9.32
C ALA A 234 3.17 11.26 -9.78
N SER A 235 2.79 12.36 -9.15
CA SER A 235 3.32 13.69 -9.44
C SER A 235 4.79 13.84 -9.02
N SER A 236 5.46 14.81 -9.64
CA SER A 236 6.82 15.23 -9.24
C SER A 236 6.83 15.91 -7.87
N THR A 237 8.02 15.97 -7.27
CA THR A 237 8.26 16.79 -6.08
C THR A 237 8.68 18.21 -6.49
N PRO A 238 8.44 19.22 -5.64
CA PRO A 238 8.89 20.58 -5.90
C PRO A 238 10.39 20.73 -6.18
N GLY A 239 11.22 19.90 -5.53
CA GLY A 239 12.68 19.89 -5.71
C GLY A 239 13.14 19.29 -7.04
N LEU A 240 12.34 18.45 -7.70
CA LEU A 240 12.69 17.81 -8.96
C LEU A 240 11.44 17.58 -9.84
N CYS A 241 11.22 18.50 -10.76
CA CYS A 241 10.15 18.39 -11.75
C CYS A 241 10.61 17.64 -12.99
N ASP A 242 10.04 16.46 -13.22
CA ASP A 242 10.35 15.60 -14.35
C ASP A 242 9.44 15.94 -15.54
N PRO A 243 9.95 16.61 -16.60
CA PRO A 243 9.14 16.93 -17.77
C PRO A 243 8.73 15.69 -18.59
N THR A 244 9.31 14.52 -18.30
CA THR A 244 8.96 13.24 -18.94
C THR A 244 7.90 12.45 -18.18
N ASN A 245 7.46 12.94 -17.02
CA ASN A 245 6.38 12.34 -16.25
C ASN A 245 5.03 12.72 -16.89
N PRO A 246 4.17 11.74 -17.25
CA PRO A 246 2.85 12.03 -17.81
C PRO A 246 1.90 12.71 -16.80
N SER A 247 2.16 12.59 -15.49
CA SER A 247 1.35 13.16 -14.40
C SER A 247 1.60 14.67 -14.26
N VAL A 248 1.02 15.45 -15.17
CA VAL A 248 1.29 16.89 -15.28
C VAL A 248 0.45 17.70 -14.29
N ALA A 249 -0.87 17.49 -14.22
CA ALA A 249 -1.75 18.25 -13.34
C ALA A 249 -2.66 17.31 -12.53
N SER A 250 -3.01 17.75 -11.32
CA SER A 250 -3.85 16.98 -10.41
C SER A 250 -5.30 17.47 -10.35
N TYR A 251 -5.64 18.54 -11.07
CA TYR A 251 -6.99 19.08 -11.14
C TYR A 251 -7.23 19.80 -12.48
N ALA A 252 -8.50 19.85 -12.89
CA ALA A 252 -8.89 20.53 -14.12
C ALA A 252 -8.59 22.03 -14.07
N GLY A 253 -7.99 22.57 -15.13
CA GLY A 253 -7.70 24.00 -15.24
C GLY A 253 -6.42 24.47 -14.51
N ALA A 254 -5.58 23.57 -14.01
CA ALA A 254 -4.25 23.93 -13.53
C ALA A 254 -3.45 24.66 -14.62
N SER A 255 -2.90 25.83 -14.30
CA SER A 255 -2.18 26.66 -15.29
C SER A 255 -0.74 26.20 -15.54
N ASN A 256 -0.20 25.34 -14.66
CA ASN A 256 1.16 24.80 -14.68
C ASN A 256 1.16 23.41 -14.01
N PRO A 257 2.21 22.60 -14.18
CA PRO A 257 2.23 21.27 -13.61
C PRO A 257 2.26 21.31 -12.09
N THR A 258 1.59 20.34 -11.47
CA THR A 258 1.49 20.23 -10.01
C THR A 258 2.68 19.46 -9.44
N ALA A 259 2.99 19.74 -8.18
CA ALA A 259 4.10 19.11 -7.48
C ALA A 259 3.77 18.95 -6.00
N TYR A 260 4.09 17.77 -5.47
CA TYR A 260 3.70 17.37 -4.12
C TYR A 260 4.90 16.84 -3.34
N TYR A 261 5.05 17.37 -2.13
CA TYR A 261 5.99 16.84 -1.16
C TYR A 261 5.57 15.44 -0.73
N ARG A 262 6.58 14.62 -0.46
CA ARG A 262 6.43 13.33 0.21
C ARG A 262 6.65 13.56 1.68
N SER A 263 5.55 13.68 2.40
CA SER A 263 5.57 14.22 3.74
C SER A 263 5.36 13.14 4.78
N ILE A 264 6.14 13.23 5.84
CA ILE A 264 5.99 12.42 7.05
C ILE A 264 4.99 13.13 7.94
N ALA A 265 3.98 12.42 8.42
CA ALA A 265 3.15 12.82 9.55
C ALA A 265 3.59 12.03 10.77
N GLU A 266 3.90 12.74 11.86
CA GLU A 266 4.09 12.17 13.19
C GLU A 266 2.89 12.54 14.07
N VAL A 267 2.26 11.54 14.67
CA VAL A 267 1.05 11.68 15.50
C VAL A 267 1.34 11.20 16.92
N ASP A 268 1.13 12.05 17.92
CA ASP A 268 1.30 11.68 19.32
C ASP A 268 0.10 10.88 19.89
N ALA A 269 0.18 10.49 21.17
CA ALA A 269 -0.88 9.74 21.86
C ALA A 269 -2.24 10.47 21.92
N TRP A 270 -2.26 11.79 21.77
CA TRP A 270 -3.45 12.63 21.82
C TRP A 270 -3.96 13.04 20.43
N GLY A 271 -3.32 12.57 19.37
CA GLY A 271 -3.68 12.89 17.99
C GLY A 271 -3.18 14.24 17.50
N HIS A 272 -2.23 14.88 18.18
CA HIS A 272 -1.56 16.05 17.62
C HIS A 272 -0.62 15.61 16.50
N ILE A 273 -0.68 16.33 15.38
CA ILE A 273 0.06 15.98 14.17
C ILE A 273 1.15 17.02 13.91
N SER A 274 2.34 16.54 13.60
CA SER A 274 3.43 17.36 13.05
C SER A 274 3.88 16.79 11.71
N TYR A 275 4.36 17.68 10.83
CA TYR A 275 4.75 17.31 9.47
C TYR A 275 6.22 17.60 9.20
N THR A 276 6.85 16.74 8.41
CA THR A 276 8.18 16.97 7.82
C THR A 276 8.08 16.68 6.33
N ASP A 277 8.30 17.70 5.51
CA ASP A 277 8.19 17.59 4.06
C ASP A 277 9.48 17.04 3.45
N GLY A 278 9.33 16.17 2.46
CA GLY A 278 10.41 15.58 1.69
C GLY A 278 10.27 15.84 0.20
N ASP A 279 11.40 16.08 -0.46
CA ASP A 279 11.51 16.32 -1.91
C ASP A 279 12.12 15.13 -2.66
N ALA A 280 12.43 14.07 -1.92
CA ALA A 280 12.73 12.77 -2.49
C ALA A 280 11.48 12.15 -3.11
N TYR A 281 11.67 11.27 -4.10
CA TYR A 281 10.60 10.65 -4.88
C TYR A 281 9.93 11.56 -5.93
N SER A 282 10.65 11.95 -6.99
CA SER A 282 9.95 12.53 -8.15
C SER A 282 9.24 11.44 -8.98
N GLY A 283 7.97 11.25 -8.68
CA GLY A 283 7.01 10.61 -9.58
C GLY A 283 6.37 9.29 -9.10
N ASP A 284 6.61 8.79 -7.89
CA ASP A 284 6.10 7.46 -7.50
C ASP A 284 5.96 7.35 -5.96
N ASN A 285 5.20 6.39 -5.44
CA ASN A 285 4.55 6.47 -4.13
C ASN A 285 5.47 6.28 -2.92
N SER A 286 5.23 7.07 -1.87
CA SER A 286 5.85 6.91 -0.55
C SER A 286 5.14 5.80 0.21
N ARG A 287 5.86 4.96 0.97
CA ARG A 287 5.26 3.72 1.48
C ARG A 287 5.26 3.62 3.00
N ALA A 288 6.43 3.66 3.61
CA ALA A 288 6.57 3.50 5.04
C ALA A 288 7.59 4.49 5.61
N VAL A 289 7.40 4.85 6.88
CA VAL A 289 8.32 5.65 7.67
C VAL A 289 8.28 5.18 9.11
N MET A 290 9.43 5.21 9.79
CA MET A 290 9.55 4.94 11.22
C MET A 290 10.50 5.95 11.86
N LYS A 291 10.11 6.50 13.01
CA LYS A 291 10.98 7.31 13.87
C LYS A 291 11.80 6.42 14.80
N ALA A 292 13.12 6.60 14.81
CA ALA A 292 14.02 5.82 15.65
C ALA A 292 14.45 6.57 16.92
N ASP A 293 15.14 5.87 17.83
CA ASP A 293 15.60 6.41 19.13
C ASP A 293 16.66 7.52 18.99
N ASN A 294 17.32 7.61 17.84
CA ASN A 294 18.22 8.71 17.51
C ASN A 294 17.49 9.96 16.99
N TRP A 295 16.15 9.99 17.08
CA TRP A 295 15.27 11.10 16.68
C TRP A 295 15.23 11.40 15.18
N LEU A 296 15.76 10.52 14.33
CA LEU A 296 15.62 10.61 12.88
C LEU A 296 14.42 9.78 12.39
N TYR A 297 13.86 10.20 11.27
CA TYR A 297 12.96 9.37 10.49
C TYR A 297 13.75 8.59 9.44
N TYR A 298 13.35 7.34 9.25
CA TYR A 298 13.78 6.48 8.16
C TYR A 298 12.55 6.19 7.33
N SER A 299 12.59 6.47 6.02
CA SER A 299 11.49 6.14 5.13
C SER A 299 11.93 5.19 4.04
N VAL A 300 10.94 4.51 3.47
CA VAL A 300 11.08 3.76 2.23
C VAL A 300 9.96 4.09 1.26
N GLY A 301 10.27 3.95 -0.02
CA GLY A 301 9.35 4.21 -1.11
C GLY A 301 9.92 3.78 -2.45
N ASN A 302 9.29 4.26 -3.50
CA ASN A 302 9.70 4.04 -4.88
C ASN A 302 9.88 5.39 -5.55
N ASP A 303 10.82 5.49 -6.48
CA ASP A 303 10.96 6.66 -7.35
C ASP A 303 11.14 6.20 -8.80
N ASN A 304 11.15 7.16 -9.73
CA ASN A 304 11.42 7.00 -11.15
C ASN A 304 10.22 6.47 -11.96
N ASN A 305 9.16 7.26 -11.99
CA ASN A 305 8.03 7.08 -12.90
C ASN A 305 8.15 7.90 -14.20
N GLY A 306 9.30 8.57 -14.38
CA GLY A 306 9.64 9.27 -15.60
C GLY A 306 9.73 8.36 -16.82
N GLY A 307 9.45 8.95 -17.99
CA GLY A 307 9.52 8.29 -19.30
C GLY A 307 10.92 7.87 -19.73
N LEU A 308 11.98 8.24 -18.97
CA LEU A 308 13.35 7.83 -19.26
C LEU A 308 13.49 6.29 -19.26
N SER A 309 13.98 5.76 -20.37
CA SER A 309 14.31 4.34 -20.48
C SER A 309 15.53 3.98 -19.63
N LYS A 310 15.70 2.67 -19.36
CA LYS A 310 16.89 2.14 -18.66
C LYS A 310 18.22 2.64 -19.24
N LYS A 311 18.30 2.87 -20.56
CA LYS A 311 19.53 3.37 -21.20
C LYS A 311 19.73 4.88 -21.01
N GLN A 312 18.64 5.65 -20.92
CA GLN A 312 18.70 7.11 -20.80
C GLN A 312 18.92 7.58 -19.36
N VAL A 313 18.51 6.79 -18.36
CA VAL A 313 18.67 7.15 -16.94
C VAL A 313 20.14 7.46 -16.58
N PRO A 314 21.14 6.62 -16.93
CA PRO A 314 22.54 6.93 -16.60
C PRO A 314 23.16 8.04 -17.44
N GLU A 315 22.55 8.44 -18.54
CA GLU A 315 23.13 9.37 -19.53
C GLU A 315 22.60 10.81 -19.39
N THR A 316 21.64 11.06 -18.48
CA THR A 316 20.96 12.35 -18.33
C THR A 316 21.01 12.85 -16.90
N GLN A 317 21.08 14.18 -16.70
CA GLN A 317 21.07 14.77 -15.34
C GLN A 317 19.74 14.46 -14.62
N LEU A 318 18.65 14.50 -15.37
CA LEU A 318 17.33 14.12 -14.87
C LEU A 318 17.31 12.68 -14.36
N GLY A 319 17.86 11.73 -15.14
CA GLY A 319 17.96 10.34 -14.74
C GLY A 319 18.89 10.12 -13.54
N PHE A 320 19.99 10.87 -13.45
CA PHE A 320 20.85 10.88 -12.26
C PHE A 320 20.04 11.29 -11.02
N ASN A 321 19.38 12.45 -11.06
CA ASN A 321 18.60 12.95 -9.91
C ASN A 321 17.48 11.98 -9.50
N LEU A 322 16.73 11.42 -10.45
CA LEU A 322 15.64 10.47 -10.20
C LEU A 322 16.11 9.13 -9.62
N SER A 323 17.36 8.73 -9.90
CA SER A 323 17.91 7.46 -9.40
C SER A 323 18.71 7.63 -8.11
N HIS A 324 18.95 8.87 -7.70
CA HIS A 324 19.69 9.24 -6.50
C HIS A 324 18.79 9.93 -5.46
N SER A 325 17.47 9.82 -5.50
CA SER A 325 16.58 10.37 -4.45
C SER A 325 15.40 9.45 -4.22
N THR A 326 15.73 8.18 -3.98
CA THR A 326 14.81 7.05 -4.05
C THR A 326 15.16 5.95 -3.08
N GLY A 327 14.20 5.06 -2.84
CA GLY A 327 14.40 3.89 -2.01
C GLY A 327 14.31 4.24 -0.54
N ALA A 328 15.44 4.15 0.17
CA ALA A 328 15.53 4.34 1.61
C ALA A 328 16.27 5.64 1.95
N GLU A 329 15.73 6.43 2.88
CA GLU A 329 16.20 7.80 3.12
C GLU A 329 16.05 8.23 4.59
N LEU A 330 16.78 9.29 4.96
CA LEU A 330 16.78 9.87 6.31
C LEU A 330 16.19 11.28 6.33
N PHE A 331 15.33 11.55 7.30
CA PHE A 331 14.80 12.90 7.53
C PHE A 331 15.07 13.34 8.96
N THR A 332 15.40 14.63 9.10
CA THR A 332 15.45 15.30 10.40
C THR A 332 14.08 15.93 10.66
N PRO A 333 13.40 15.61 11.78
CA PRO A 333 12.09 16.18 12.07
C PRO A 333 12.06 17.71 12.00
N GLY A 334 11.08 18.25 11.27
CA GLY A 334 10.87 19.69 11.10
C GLY A 334 11.91 20.41 10.22
N ALA A 335 12.87 19.69 9.63
CA ALA A 335 13.82 20.29 8.69
C ALA A 335 13.15 20.66 7.37
N ALA A 336 13.74 21.61 6.66
CA ALA A 336 13.33 21.92 5.30
C ALA A 336 13.65 20.73 4.36
N PRO A 337 12.82 20.49 3.32
CA PRO A 337 13.10 19.49 2.31
C PRO A 337 14.48 19.68 1.69
N LEU A 338 15.19 18.57 1.46
CA LEU A 338 16.43 18.56 0.70
C LEU A 338 16.13 18.48 -0.80
N VAL A 339 16.88 19.23 -1.59
CA VAL A 339 16.71 19.24 -3.05
C VAL A 339 17.59 18.15 -3.66
N PRO A 340 17.06 17.29 -4.55
CA PRO A 340 17.84 16.28 -5.26
C PRO A 340 19.11 16.85 -5.93
N PRO A 341 20.18 16.06 -6.06
CA PRO A 341 20.25 14.61 -5.79
C PRO A 341 20.56 14.25 -4.33
N ASP A 342 20.58 12.95 -4.08
CA ASP A 342 20.92 12.25 -2.85
C ASP A 342 19.97 12.43 -1.67
N ASN A 343 19.48 13.61 -1.30
CA ASN A 343 18.44 13.77 -0.25
C ASN A 343 18.61 12.93 1.05
N ASN A 344 19.84 12.72 1.54
CA ASN A 344 20.15 11.74 2.61
C ASN A 344 19.74 10.29 2.28
N MET A 345 19.83 9.90 1.03
CA MET A 345 19.56 8.55 0.54
C MET A 345 20.57 7.59 1.11
N ILE A 346 20.06 6.44 1.55
CA ILE A 346 20.86 5.35 2.09
C ILE A 346 21.33 4.50 0.91
N SER A 347 22.53 4.82 0.42
CA SER A 347 23.24 4.17 -0.68
C SER A 347 22.57 4.12 -2.05
N PHE A 348 23.38 4.27 -3.09
CA PHE A 348 22.98 4.02 -4.46
C PHE A 348 23.09 2.52 -4.74
N PHE A 349 21.96 1.92 -5.13
CA PHE A 349 21.85 0.48 -5.28
C PHE A 349 21.23 0.14 -6.62
N VAL A 350 22.00 -0.54 -7.46
CA VAL A 350 21.57 -1.01 -8.76
C VAL A 350 22.21 -2.36 -9.09
N PHE A 351 21.42 -3.30 -9.57
CA PHE A 351 21.93 -4.57 -10.08
C PHE A 351 22.30 -4.44 -11.56
N PRO A 352 23.37 -5.14 -12.02
CA PRO A 352 23.73 -5.15 -13.43
C PRO A 352 22.57 -5.64 -14.29
N GLY A 353 22.07 -4.79 -15.18
CA GLY A 353 20.95 -5.15 -16.04
C GLY A 353 19.60 -4.63 -15.58
N ASP A 354 19.52 -3.89 -14.49
CA ASP A 354 18.27 -3.24 -14.06
C ASP A 354 18.20 -1.75 -14.42
N LYS A 355 16.99 -1.19 -14.38
CA LYS A 355 16.76 0.26 -14.50
C LYS A 355 17.13 0.90 -13.15
N PRO A 356 18.09 1.85 -13.09
CA PRO A 356 18.45 2.51 -11.85
C PRO A 356 17.24 3.11 -11.12
N GLY A 357 17.20 2.97 -9.79
CA GLY A 357 16.10 3.39 -8.92
C GLY A 357 14.96 2.38 -8.78
N LYS A 358 14.86 1.34 -9.61
CA LYS A 358 13.83 0.28 -9.45
C LYS A 358 14.27 -0.88 -8.56
N ASP A 359 15.57 -1.03 -8.32
CA ASP A 359 16.13 -2.02 -7.39
C ASP A 359 15.87 -1.69 -5.93
N THR A 360 15.59 -0.43 -5.64
CA THR A 360 15.26 0.07 -4.30
C THR A 360 13.76 0.32 -4.12
N ASN A 361 12.92 -0.28 -4.96
CA ASN A 361 11.46 -0.20 -4.85
C ASN A 361 10.94 -1.00 -3.63
N PHE A 362 11.25 -0.50 -2.43
CA PHE A 362 11.02 -1.13 -1.13
C PHE A 362 9.56 -0.98 -0.71
N ARG A 363 8.98 -2.03 -0.12
CA ARG A 363 7.55 -2.13 0.23
C ARG A 363 7.27 -1.75 1.67
N GLY A 364 8.12 -2.20 2.58
CA GLY A 364 7.99 -1.99 4.01
C GLY A 364 9.35 -1.97 4.69
N MET A 365 9.34 -1.64 5.97
CA MET A 365 10.54 -1.48 6.77
C MET A 365 10.25 -1.79 8.24
N THR A 366 11.31 -2.03 9.01
CA THR A 366 11.26 -2.06 10.47
C THR A 366 12.63 -1.69 11.03
N ILE A 367 12.66 -1.27 12.30
CA ILE A 367 13.89 -1.06 13.06
C ILE A 367 13.87 -2.03 14.23
N PHE A 368 14.94 -2.81 14.38
CA PHE A 368 15.11 -3.74 15.48
C PHE A 368 16.55 -3.73 15.96
N ASN A 369 16.76 -3.55 17.28
CA ASN A 369 18.07 -3.41 17.91
C ASN A 369 18.99 -2.46 17.13
N ASP A 370 18.56 -1.21 16.94
CA ASP A 370 19.30 -0.17 16.20
C ASP A 370 19.75 -0.59 14.79
N THR A 371 19.03 -1.52 14.16
CA THR A 371 19.32 -1.96 12.80
C THR A 371 18.10 -1.72 11.92
N LEU A 372 18.33 -1.10 10.75
CA LEU A 372 17.29 -0.86 9.77
C LEU A 372 17.15 -2.05 8.82
N TYR A 373 15.92 -2.53 8.65
CA TYR A 373 15.57 -3.58 7.70
C TYR A 373 14.50 -3.09 6.74
N VAL A 374 14.62 -3.45 5.46
CA VAL A 374 13.66 -3.10 4.41
C VAL A 374 13.29 -4.32 3.59
N ALA A 375 12.03 -4.42 3.19
CA ALA A 375 11.55 -5.49 2.33
C ALA A 375 11.42 -4.98 0.90
N LYS A 376 11.92 -5.77 -0.06
CA LYS A 376 11.61 -5.61 -1.48
C LYS A 376 10.80 -6.81 -1.93
N GLY A 377 9.58 -6.57 -2.39
CA GLY A 377 8.69 -7.62 -2.92
C GLY A 377 7.95 -7.15 -4.16
N SER A 378 8.62 -6.41 -5.05
CA SER A 378 7.94 -5.77 -6.18
C SER A 378 8.80 -5.50 -7.40
N GLY A 379 8.15 -5.55 -8.57
CA GLY A 379 8.74 -5.26 -9.87
C GLY A 379 9.58 -6.42 -10.43
N GLY A 380 9.98 -6.28 -11.68
CA GLY A 380 10.88 -7.24 -12.35
C GLY A 380 12.37 -6.98 -12.14
N ASN A 381 12.73 -5.98 -11.32
CA ASN A 381 14.11 -5.55 -11.09
C ASN A 381 14.56 -5.89 -9.67
N GLY A 382 15.86 -6.11 -9.51
CA GLY A 382 16.51 -6.37 -8.25
C GLY A 382 16.21 -7.77 -7.73
N ILE A 383 16.29 -7.92 -6.41
CA ILE A 383 16.03 -9.17 -5.71
C ILE A 383 14.91 -8.92 -4.70
N ASN A 384 13.89 -9.78 -4.74
CA ASN A 384 12.80 -9.76 -3.76
C ASN A 384 13.24 -10.48 -2.49
N THR A 385 13.47 -9.73 -1.42
CA THR A 385 14.10 -10.21 -0.19
C THR A 385 13.98 -9.19 0.93
N VAL A 386 14.57 -9.51 2.09
CA VAL A 386 14.76 -8.57 3.19
C VAL A 386 16.24 -8.16 3.24
N TYR A 387 16.47 -6.85 3.16
CA TYR A 387 17.79 -6.26 3.30
C TYR A 387 17.98 -5.68 4.69
N GLN A 388 19.16 -5.87 5.25
CA GLN A 388 19.71 -5.08 6.33
C GLN A 388 20.48 -3.89 5.73
N LEU A 389 20.29 -2.70 6.29
CA LEU A 389 20.96 -1.48 5.86
C LEU A 389 22.03 -1.10 6.89
N GLY A 390 23.28 -1.03 6.45
CA GLY A 390 24.40 -0.66 7.31
C GLY A 390 24.87 -1.78 8.24
N THR A 391 25.58 -1.37 9.29
CA THR A 391 26.15 -2.28 10.29
C THR A 391 25.08 -2.70 11.30
N PRO A 392 24.94 -4.00 11.67
CA PRO A 392 24.01 -4.41 12.72
C PRO A 392 24.29 -3.68 14.04
N GLY A 393 23.23 -3.22 14.70
CA GLY A 393 23.31 -2.46 15.95
C GLY A 393 23.64 -0.98 15.79
N VAL A 394 23.70 -0.48 14.55
CA VAL A 394 24.00 0.92 14.26
C VAL A 394 23.06 1.46 13.20
N LEU A 395 22.28 2.49 13.57
CA LEU A 395 21.44 3.21 12.63
C LEU A 395 22.26 4.22 11.81
N PRO A 396 22.01 4.31 10.48
CA PRO A 396 22.60 5.36 9.65
C PRO A 396 22.26 6.77 10.17
N THR A 397 23.20 7.72 10.07
CA THR A 397 22.99 9.12 10.51
C THR A 397 23.34 10.13 9.43
N THR A 398 22.79 11.34 9.53
CA THR A 398 23.12 12.46 8.64
C THR A 398 24.58 12.92 8.76
N GLY A 399 25.30 12.54 9.83
CA GLY A 399 26.72 12.80 9.99
C GLY A 399 27.59 12.13 8.92
N ASN A 400 27.10 11.04 8.31
CA ASN A 400 27.77 10.31 7.23
C ASN A 400 27.51 10.93 5.84
N ALA A 401 26.61 11.92 5.75
CA ALA A 401 26.23 12.63 4.53
C ALA A 401 26.07 14.14 4.78
N PRO A 402 27.17 14.89 5.02
CA PRO A 402 27.09 16.30 5.36
C PRO A 402 26.40 17.09 4.23
N SER A 403 25.28 17.75 4.53
CA SER A 403 24.48 18.57 3.62
C SER A 403 23.52 17.83 2.67
N GLY A 404 22.97 16.68 3.06
CA GLY A 404 21.93 16.04 2.27
C GLY A 404 22.42 15.04 1.23
N GLY A 405 23.67 14.58 1.34
CA GLY A 405 24.31 13.70 0.36
C GLY A 405 24.00 12.21 0.54
N LEU A 406 24.75 11.37 -0.19
CA LEU A 406 24.62 9.93 -0.11
C LEU A 406 25.15 9.38 1.22
N VAL A 407 24.31 8.65 1.94
CA VAL A 407 24.67 7.89 3.15
C VAL A 407 25.18 6.53 2.70
N ASN A 408 26.49 6.36 2.62
CA ASN A 408 27.16 5.19 2.03
C ASN A 408 27.12 3.94 2.94
N GLU A 409 25.93 3.41 3.19
CA GLU A 409 25.69 2.22 4.01
C GLU A 409 25.28 1.03 3.14
N PRO A 410 25.88 -0.16 3.30
CA PRO A 410 25.59 -1.30 2.42
C PRO A 410 24.17 -1.85 2.59
N PHE A 411 23.55 -2.23 1.47
CA PHE A 411 22.40 -3.14 1.45
C PHE A 411 22.89 -4.58 1.48
N THR A 412 22.57 -5.31 2.55
CA THR A 412 22.97 -6.71 2.71
C THR A 412 21.74 -7.59 2.82
N ILE A 413 21.61 -8.59 1.94
CA ILE A 413 20.55 -9.60 2.05
C ILE A 413 20.74 -10.37 3.36
N LEU A 414 19.67 -10.55 4.13
CA LEU A 414 19.73 -11.37 5.33
C LEU A 414 20.22 -12.79 4.99
N PRO A 415 21.23 -13.34 5.68
CA PRO A 415 21.72 -14.68 5.38
C PRO A 415 20.60 -15.72 5.41
N GLY A 416 20.45 -16.51 4.35
CA GLY A 416 19.40 -17.52 4.20
C GLY A 416 18.11 -17.06 3.52
N PHE A 417 17.93 -15.76 3.30
CA PHE A 417 16.84 -15.23 2.48
C PHE A 417 17.11 -15.39 0.98
N PRO A 418 16.08 -15.27 0.11
CA PRO A 418 16.25 -15.30 -1.33
C PRO A 418 17.29 -14.29 -1.83
N ASP A 419 18.15 -14.73 -2.75
CA ASP A 419 19.29 -13.98 -3.31
C ASP A 419 19.32 -14.00 -4.85
N THR A 420 18.18 -14.30 -5.48
CA THR A 420 18.04 -14.46 -6.92
C THR A 420 17.15 -13.38 -7.53
N SER A 421 17.42 -13.01 -8.79
CA SER A 421 16.76 -11.88 -9.45
C SER A 421 15.24 -12.05 -9.55
N ALA A 422 14.50 -10.96 -9.35
CA ALA A 422 13.05 -10.88 -9.49
C ALA A 422 12.57 -11.03 -10.95
N SER A 423 13.45 -10.88 -11.95
CA SER A 423 13.12 -10.93 -13.38
C SER A 423 12.68 -12.31 -13.90
N THR A 424 12.80 -13.38 -13.11
CA THR A 424 12.56 -14.78 -13.52
C THR A 424 11.22 -15.37 -13.04
N ASN A 425 10.24 -14.55 -12.67
CA ASN A 425 9.26 -14.85 -11.60
C ASN A 425 10.04 -15.01 -10.29
N SER A 426 9.71 -14.21 -9.26
CA SER A 426 10.40 -14.27 -7.95
C SER A 426 10.63 -15.73 -7.58
N PRO A 427 11.88 -16.22 -7.46
CA PRO A 427 12.11 -17.65 -7.30
C PRO A 427 11.41 -18.19 -6.05
N GLY A 428 10.48 -19.13 -6.24
CA GLY A 428 9.66 -19.68 -5.16
C GLY A 428 8.40 -18.88 -4.80
N GLY A 429 8.16 -17.73 -5.44
CA GLY A 429 6.99 -16.88 -5.21
C GLY A 429 7.14 -15.90 -4.05
N ASP A 430 8.37 -15.51 -3.67
CA ASP A 430 8.59 -14.58 -2.56
C ASP A 430 8.33 -13.10 -2.97
N TYR A 431 7.38 -12.46 -2.27
CA TYR A 431 6.98 -11.05 -2.39
C TYR A 431 6.90 -10.40 -1.00
N PRO A 432 8.04 -10.27 -0.29
CA PRO A 432 8.04 -9.80 1.09
C PRO A 432 7.62 -8.33 1.18
N PHE A 433 6.90 -8.02 2.25
CA PHE A 433 6.27 -6.72 2.46
C PHE A 433 6.47 -6.23 3.89
N GLY A 434 5.70 -6.75 4.85
CA GLY A 434 5.80 -6.38 6.26
C GLY A 434 6.87 -7.19 6.97
N ILE A 435 7.60 -6.56 7.89
CA ILE A 435 8.66 -7.20 8.68
C ILE A 435 8.40 -6.93 10.16
N TRP A 436 8.46 -7.95 11.01
CA TRP A 436 8.39 -7.79 12.46
C TRP A 436 9.26 -8.82 13.18
N PHE A 437 10.10 -8.36 14.09
CA PHE A 437 10.91 -9.22 14.95
C PHE A 437 10.17 -9.49 16.25
N ALA A 438 9.95 -10.77 16.56
CA ALA A 438 9.52 -11.18 17.90
C ALA A 438 10.68 -11.09 18.91
N ASN A 439 11.89 -11.43 18.47
CA ASN A 439 13.12 -11.31 19.23
C ASN A 439 14.32 -11.43 18.27
N ALA A 440 15.56 -11.40 18.80
CA ALA A 440 16.78 -11.45 18.00
C ALA A 440 16.98 -12.76 17.19
N THR A 441 16.19 -13.79 17.45
CA THR A 441 16.25 -15.09 16.78
C THR A 441 14.96 -15.50 16.07
N THR A 442 13.90 -14.68 16.12
CA THR A 442 12.62 -14.99 15.49
C THR A 442 12.07 -13.76 14.76
N LEU A 443 11.86 -13.92 13.46
CA LEU A 443 11.44 -12.90 12.52
C LEU A 443 10.18 -13.37 11.78
N TYR A 444 9.21 -12.48 11.63
CA TYR A 444 8.04 -12.71 10.79
C TYR A 444 8.07 -11.78 9.59
N VAL A 445 7.77 -12.33 8.42
CA VAL A 445 7.71 -11.58 7.16
C VAL A 445 6.38 -11.87 6.48
N CYS A 446 5.62 -10.83 6.19
CA CYS A 446 4.43 -10.97 5.37
C CYS A 446 4.80 -11.01 3.90
N ASP A 447 4.22 -11.96 3.18
CA ASP A 447 4.33 -12.12 1.74
C ASP A 447 2.99 -11.74 1.08
N GLU A 448 3.05 -10.82 0.12
CA GLU A 448 1.88 -10.24 -0.55
C GLU A 448 1.19 -11.21 -1.53
N GLY A 449 1.90 -12.24 -1.98
CA GLY A 449 1.53 -13.05 -3.15
C GLY A 449 1.87 -12.36 -4.48
N ASP A 450 1.70 -13.09 -5.59
CA ASP A 450 2.05 -12.61 -6.95
C ASP A 450 1.03 -11.65 -7.56
N LEU A 451 -0.15 -11.55 -6.95
CA LEU A 451 -1.28 -10.72 -7.35
C LEU A 451 -1.89 -11.08 -8.72
N ILE A 452 -1.77 -12.34 -9.14
CA ILE A 452 -2.26 -12.81 -10.43
C ILE A 452 -3.76 -13.15 -10.36
N TYR A 453 -4.57 -12.49 -11.19
CA TYR A 453 -5.98 -12.81 -11.38
C TYR A 453 -6.15 -14.02 -12.30
N THR A 454 -6.64 -15.15 -11.77
CA THR A 454 -6.88 -16.40 -12.50
C THR A 454 -8.27 -16.94 -12.13
N PRO A 455 -9.32 -16.59 -12.88
CA PRO A 455 -10.69 -16.93 -12.52
C PRO A 455 -11.01 -18.41 -12.73
N ASN A 456 -12.00 -18.89 -11.98
CA ASN A 456 -12.56 -20.25 -12.09
C ASN A 456 -11.57 -21.37 -11.73
N GLN A 457 -10.52 -21.05 -10.98
CA GLN A 457 -9.63 -22.07 -10.39
C GLN A 457 -10.38 -22.80 -9.28
N VAL A 458 -10.23 -24.12 -9.20
CA VAL A 458 -10.78 -24.90 -8.08
C VAL A 458 -9.63 -25.34 -7.20
N ILE A 459 -9.46 -24.66 -6.06
CA ILE A 459 -8.41 -24.94 -5.07
C ILE A 459 -9.12 -25.44 -3.82
N ASN A 460 -8.76 -26.63 -3.34
CA ASN A 460 -9.34 -27.28 -2.15
C ASN A 460 -10.89 -27.36 -2.18
N GLY A 461 -11.48 -27.52 -3.38
CA GLY A 461 -12.93 -27.63 -3.56
C GLY A 461 -13.69 -26.29 -3.56
N GLN A 462 -13.00 -25.17 -3.47
CA GLN A 462 -13.55 -23.82 -3.54
C GLN A 462 -13.25 -23.19 -4.91
N VAL A 463 -14.21 -22.45 -5.47
CA VAL A 463 -13.98 -21.65 -6.68
C VAL A 463 -13.24 -20.37 -6.29
N ASN A 464 -12.08 -20.16 -6.90
CA ASN A 464 -11.16 -19.08 -6.64
C ASN A 464 -11.08 -18.15 -7.85
N VAL A 465 -10.74 -16.90 -7.58
CA VAL A 465 -10.50 -15.86 -8.59
C VAL A 465 -9.01 -15.57 -8.80
N ALA A 466 -8.15 -16.18 -7.99
CA ALA A 466 -6.69 -16.10 -8.08
C ALA A 466 -6.04 -17.43 -7.68
N ASP A 467 -4.77 -17.58 -8.02
CA ASP A 467 -3.93 -18.76 -7.75
C ASP A 467 -3.12 -18.66 -6.46
N ALA A 468 -3.30 -17.57 -5.70
CA ALA A 468 -2.63 -17.32 -4.42
C ALA A 468 -2.68 -18.51 -3.45
N GLY A 469 -3.77 -19.29 -3.42
CA GLY A 469 -3.88 -20.51 -2.61
C GLY A 469 -2.94 -21.66 -3.02
N THR A 470 -2.22 -21.53 -4.14
CA THR A 470 -1.19 -22.47 -4.60
C THR A 470 0.24 -22.01 -4.28
N LEU A 471 0.41 -20.74 -3.90
CA LEU A 471 1.71 -20.16 -3.56
C LEU A 471 2.12 -20.64 -2.17
N ALA A 472 3.25 -21.33 -2.07
CA ALA A 472 3.75 -21.87 -0.80
C ALA A 472 4.29 -20.76 0.15
N THR A 473 4.55 -19.57 -0.37
CA THR A 473 5.19 -18.44 0.32
C THR A 473 4.22 -17.35 0.77
N ALA A 474 3.06 -17.23 0.11
CA ALA A 474 2.05 -16.21 0.38
C ALA A 474 1.49 -16.32 1.80
N GLY A 475 1.30 -15.21 2.51
CA GLY A 475 0.88 -15.20 3.91
C GLY A 475 2.02 -14.85 4.86
N LEU A 476 1.96 -15.33 6.10
CA LEU A 476 2.94 -14.95 7.13
C LEU A 476 4.03 -16.00 7.28
N GLN A 477 5.25 -15.64 6.88
CA GLN A 477 6.42 -16.49 6.99
C GLN A 477 7.06 -16.35 8.37
N LYS A 478 7.42 -17.46 9.02
CA LYS A 478 8.23 -17.48 10.23
C LYS A 478 9.66 -17.89 9.91
N TRP A 479 10.61 -17.07 10.35
CA TRP A 479 12.03 -17.25 10.15
C TRP A 479 12.73 -17.33 11.51
N VAL A 480 13.63 -18.31 11.66
CA VAL A 480 14.44 -18.49 12.87
C VAL A 480 15.92 -18.36 12.54
N LEU A 481 16.64 -17.60 13.36
CA LEU A 481 18.09 -17.49 13.24
C LEU A 481 18.75 -18.72 13.86
N THR A 482 19.50 -19.44 13.05
CA THR A 482 20.28 -20.61 13.46
C THR A 482 21.75 -20.44 13.08
N THR A 483 22.57 -21.42 13.45
CA THR A 483 23.98 -21.49 13.08
C THR A 483 24.20 -22.65 12.13
N THR A 484 24.80 -22.39 10.97
CA THR A 484 25.16 -23.43 10.01
C THR A 484 26.20 -24.38 10.61
N ALA A 485 26.40 -25.54 9.98
CA ALA A 485 27.46 -26.47 10.37
C ALA A 485 28.87 -25.85 10.31
N SER A 486 29.07 -24.78 9.53
CA SER A 486 30.33 -24.04 9.44
C SER A 486 30.50 -22.95 10.50
N GLY A 487 29.53 -22.76 11.39
CA GLY A 487 29.57 -21.77 12.46
C GLY A 487 29.03 -20.37 12.09
N SER A 488 28.48 -20.19 10.89
CA SER A 488 27.93 -18.90 10.45
C SER A 488 26.45 -18.77 10.81
N GLN A 489 25.98 -17.58 11.17
CA GLN A 489 24.55 -17.35 11.39
C GLN A 489 23.77 -17.34 10.06
N THR A 490 22.58 -17.95 10.06
CA THR A 490 21.66 -17.96 8.91
C THR A 490 20.22 -17.98 9.39
N TRP A 491 19.34 -17.28 8.70
CA TRP A 491 17.90 -17.41 8.87
C TRP A 491 17.40 -18.65 8.12
N VAL A 492 16.45 -19.35 8.70
CA VAL A 492 15.75 -20.48 8.09
C VAL A 492 14.25 -20.24 8.20
N ARG A 493 13.54 -20.34 7.07
CA ARG A 493 12.08 -20.32 7.06
C ARG A 493 11.57 -21.64 7.60
N GLU A 494 10.96 -21.61 8.78
CA GLU A 494 10.42 -22.80 9.42
C GLU A 494 9.11 -23.23 8.75
N TYR A 495 8.18 -22.28 8.60
CA TYR A 495 6.89 -22.49 7.94
C TYR A 495 6.22 -21.17 7.52
N VAL A 496 5.14 -21.31 6.77
CA VAL A 496 4.25 -20.20 6.36
C VAL A 496 2.86 -20.45 6.92
N ILE A 497 2.31 -19.46 7.59
CA ILE A 497 0.95 -19.48 8.12
C ILE A 497 0.01 -18.91 7.06
N GLN A 498 -0.89 -19.76 6.55
CA GLN A 498 -1.89 -19.40 5.52
C GLN A 498 -3.33 -19.67 5.98
N ASN A 499 -3.50 -20.56 6.96
CA ASN A 499 -4.80 -21.01 7.42
C ASN A 499 -5.64 -19.83 7.92
N GLY A 500 -6.88 -19.73 7.45
CA GLY A 500 -7.80 -18.63 7.79
C GLY A 500 -7.64 -17.35 6.96
N LEU A 501 -6.69 -17.27 6.01
CA LEU A 501 -6.62 -16.17 5.04
C LEU A 501 -7.56 -16.37 3.85
N ASP A 502 -7.97 -17.61 3.58
CA ASP A 502 -8.76 -17.99 2.40
C ASP A 502 -8.15 -17.44 1.09
N LEU A 503 -6.86 -17.73 0.89
CA LEU A 503 -6.09 -17.20 -0.24
C LEU A 503 -6.72 -17.57 -1.59
N GLY A 504 -6.89 -16.56 -2.45
CA GLY A 504 -7.49 -16.68 -3.79
C GLY A 504 -9.02 -16.79 -3.81
N ALA A 505 -9.65 -16.97 -2.65
CA ALA A 505 -11.10 -17.07 -2.55
C ALA A 505 -11.76 -15.68 -2.55
N PRO A 506 -12.77 -15.45 -3.41
CA PRO A 506 -13.52 -14.20 -3.38
C PRO A 506 -14.33 -14.08 -2.08
N TYR A 507 -14.46 -12.87 -1.58
CA TYR A 507 -15.36 -12.54 -0.46
C TYR A 507 -16.25 -11.35 -0.79
N SER A 508 -17.51 -11.45 -0.36
CA SER A 508 -18.50 -10.40 -0.59
C SER A 508 -18.22 -9.16 0.27
N VAL A 509 -18.41 -7.99 -0.32
CA VAL A 509 -18.38 -6.69 0.35
C VAL A 509 -19.73 -6.02 0.16
N ARG A 510 -20.32 -5.52 1.24
CA ARG A 510 -21.62 -4.86 1.19
C ARG A 510 -21.54 -3.61 0.29
N ASN A 511 -22.54 -3.45 -0.58
CA ASN A 511 -22.62 -2.35 -1.56
C ASN A 511 -21.49 -2.33 -2.60
N TYR A 512 -20.84 -3.47 -2.85
CA TYR A 512 -19.79 -3.63 -3.85
C TYR A 512 -20.21 -4.65 -4.91
N PRO A 513 -19.91 -4.45 -6.22
CA PRO A 513 -20.35 -5.36 -7.26
C PRO A 513 -19.74 -6.76 -7.15
N ALA A 514 -20.57 -7.79 -7.29
CA ALA A 514 -20.15 -9.19 -7.24
C ALA A 514 -19.11 -9.56 -8.33
N SER A 515 -19.10 -8.86 -9.46
CA SER A 515 -18.18 -9.11 -10.58
C SER A 515 -16.73 -8.74 -10.29
N ILE A 516 -16.49 -7.90 -9.27
CA ILE A 516 -15.17 -7.43 -8.87
C ILE A 516 -14.87 -7.78 -7.40
N GLU A 517 -15.54 -8.81 -6.86
CA GLU A 517 -15.28 -9.25 -5.48
C GLU A 517 -13.79 -9.53 -5.27
N PRO A 518 -13.19 -8.96 -4.21
CA PRO A 518 -11.79 -9.18 -3.91
C PRO A 518 -11.55 -10.55 -3.29
N ALA A 519 -10.33 -11.04 -3.49
CA ALA A 519 -9.75 -12.19 -2.82
C ALA A 519 -8.43 -11.81 -2.13
N ALA A 520 -8.07 -12.52 -1.07
CA ALA A 520 -6.78 -12.31 -0.41
C ALA A 520 -5.64 -12.91 -1.25
N GLY A 521 -4.60 -12.11 -1.54
CA GLY A 521 -3.37 -12.62 -2.17
C GLY A 521 -2.34 -13.14 -1.17
N GLY A 522 -2.36 -12.57 0.04
CA GLY A 522 -1.36 -12.73 1.08
C GLY A 522 -1.55 -11.64 2.14
N CYS A 523 -0.46 -11.15 2.70
CA CYS A 523 -0.49 -10.07 3.68
C CYS A 523 0.59 -9.00 3.45
N ARG A 524 0.37 -7.81 4.00
CA ARG A 524 1.18 -6.60 3.77
C ARG A 524 1.78 -6.09 5.07
N ASN A 525 1.51 -4.85 5.46
CA ASN A 525 2.01 -4.27 6.70
C ASN A 525 1.55 -5.09 7.92
N ILE A 526 2.47 -5.28 8.88
CA ILE A 526 2.28 -6.09 10.08
C ILE A 526 2.84 -5.42 11.32
N ILE A 527 2.30 -5.83 12.46
CA ILE A 527 2.87 -5.58 13.77
C ILE A 527 2.54 -6.75 14.70
N GLY A 528 3.34 -6.97 15.74
CA GLY A 528 3.08 -8.02 16.71
C GLY A 528 3.44 -7.65 18.14
N VAL A 529 2.96 -8.48 19.06
CA VAL A 529 3.25 -8.43 20.50
C VAL A 529 3.69 -9.81 20.94
N VAL A 530 4.79 -9.89 21.69
CA VAL A 530 5.18 -11.12 22.39
C VAL A 530 4.44 -11.19 23.72
N ASN A 531 3.68 -12.26 23.91
CA ASN A 531 2.93 -12.54 25.12
C ASN A 531 3.80 -13.21 26.18
N HIS A 532 3.42 -13.06 27.46
CA HIS A 532 4.12 -13.68 28.59
C HIS A 532 4.18 -15.21 28.55
N ASP A 533 3.29 -15.86 27.80
CA ASP A 533 3.22 -17.32 27.67
C ASP A 533 4.13 -17.89 26.55
N GLY A 534 4.94 -17.02 25.92
CA GLY A 534 5.85 -17.39 24.84
C GLY A 534 5.19 -17.47 23.46
N THR A 535 3.94 -17.02 23.34
CA THR A 535 3.29 -16.81 22.04
C THR A 535 3.52 -15.39 21.51
N ALA A 536 3.38 -15.20 20.21
CA ALA A 536 3.30 -13.90 19.57
C ALA A 536 1.89 -13.72 19.00
N THR A 537 1.28 -12.57 19.23
CA THR A 537 0.06 -12.15 18.54
C THR A 537 0.46 -11.17 17.45
N ILE A 538 0.18 -11.51 16.19
CA ILE A 538 0.52 -10.71 15.02
C ILE A 538 -0.76 -10.22 14.33
N TYR A 539 -0.77 -8.95 13.98
CA TYR A 539 -1.80 -8.29 13.19
C TYR A 539 -1.26 -7.99 11.79
N ALA A 540 -2.09 -8.16 10.79
CA ALA A 540 -1.71 -7.94 9.40
C ALA A 540 -2.87 -7.39 8.56
N ILE A 541 -2.52 -6.61 7.54
CA ILE A 541 -3.46 -6.20 6.49
C ILE A 541 -3.35 -7.17 5.32
N THR A 542 -4.47 -7.69 4.83
CA THR A 542 -4.45 -8.55 3.63
C THR A 542 -4.13 -7.74 2.37
N SER A 543 -3.41 -8.35 1.43
CA SER A 543 -3.40 -7.88 0.04
C SER A 543 -4.67 -8.34 -0.68
N THR A 544 -4.95 -7.74 -1.84
CA THR A 544 -6.18 -7.98 -2.61
C THR A 544 -5.88 -8.29 -4.08
N ILE A 545 -6.69 -9.18 -4.64
CA ILE A 545 -6.71 -9.57 -6.06
C ILE A 545 -8.17 -9.59 -6.50
N SER A 546 -8.50 -8.92 -7.60
CA SER A 546 -9.84 -8.92 -8.18
C SER A 546 -9.81 -8.54 -9.66
N GLN A 547 -10.98 -8.35 -10.27
CA GLN A 547 -11.11 -7.72 -11.59
C GLN A 547 -11.20 -6.18 -11.52
N ASN A 548 -11.05 -5.60 -10.33
CA ASN A 548 -10.98 -4.16 -10.20
C ASN A 548 -9.76 -3.65 -10.98
N GLY A 549 -9.92 -2.56 -11.75
CA GLY A 549 -8.86 -2.03 -12.59
C GLY A 549 -7.56 -1.71 -11.84
N ASP A 550 -7.66 -1.44 -10.52
CA ASP A 550 -6.54 -1.41 -9.58
C ASP A 550 -6.87 -2.17 -8.28
N ASN A 551 -6.21 -3.31 -8.05
CA ASN A 551 -6.43 -4.08 -6.82
C ASN A 551 -6.01 -3.34 -5.55
N GLY A 552 -5.22 -2.26 -5.63
CA GLY A 552 -4.88 -1.40 -4.50
C GLY A 552 -6.04 -0.58 -3.96
N ALA A 553 -7.13 -0.48 -4.73
CA ALA A 553 -8.36 0.20 -4.35
C ALA A 553 -9.44 -0.75 -3.79
N ASP A 554 -9.19 -2.07 -3.78
CA ASP A 554 -10.17 -3.01 -3.26
C ASP A 554 -10.29 -2.96 -1.73
N PRO A 555 -11.53 -3.12 -1.19
CA PRO A 555 -11.74 -3.35 0.23
C PRO A 555 -11.01 -4.62 0.68
N ASN A 556 -10.32 -4.53 1.81
CA ASN A 556 -9.47 -5.59 2.36
C ASN A 556 -9.78 -5.88 3.83
N LYS A 557 -8.96 -6.71 4.47
CA LYS A 557 -9.20 -7.20 5.83
C LYS A 557 -8.03 -6.88 6.76
N LEU A 558 -8.37 -6.57 8.02
CA LEU A 558 -7.45 -6.66 9.14
C LEU A 558 -7.61 -8.04 9.77
N VAL A 559 -6.52 -8.78 9.83
CA VAL A 559 -6.46 -10.14 10.37
C VAL A 559 -5.50 -10.22 11.54
N LYS A 560 -5.74 -11.19 12.42
CA LYS A 560 -4.93 -11.49 13.60
C LYS A 560 -4.59 -12.97 13.63
N VAL A 561 -3.38 -13.31 14.06
CA VAL A 561 -2.95 -14.70 14.29
C VAL A 561 -2.11 -14.79 15.56
N ALA A 562 -2.20 -15.92 16.25
CA ALA A 562 -1.31 -16.26 17.35
C ALA A 562 -0.38 -17.39 16.92
N ASP A 563 0.92 -17.22 17.13
CA ASP A 563 1.95 -18.23 16.88
C ASP A 563 2.75 -18.48 18.17
N ARG A 564 3.29 -19.69 18.36
CA ARG A 564 4.21 -19.97 19.48
C ARG A 564 5.65 -19.76 19.03
N ILE A 565 6.35 -18.82 19.64
CA ILE A 565 7.68 -18.37 19.18
C ILE A 565 8.68 -19.53 19.09
N SER A 566 8.64 -20.48 20.02
CA SER A 566 9.54 -21.64 20.06
C SER A 566 9.31 -22.68 18.97
N ASP A 567 8.16 -22.65 18.27
CA ASP A 567 7.77 -23.72 17.38
C ASP A 567 8.48 -23.63 16.03
N THR A 568 8.89 -24.79 15.51
CA THR A 568 9.56 -24.94 14.22
C THR A 568 8.65 -25.59 13.17
N GLN A 569 7.38 -25.83 13.51
CA GLN A 569 6.36 -26.39 12.62
C GLN A 569 5.00 -25.78 12.99
N PRO A 570 4.04 -25.67 12.04
CA PRO A 570 2.71 -25.17 12.33
C PRO A 570 1.98 -26.02 13.38
N ALA A 571 1.22 -25.37 14.24
CA ALA A 571 0.36 -26.00 15.23
C ALA A 571 -0.69 -26.89 14.57
N THR A 572 -0.87 -28.09 15.12
CA THR A 572 -1.84 -29.08 14.63
C THR A 572 -3.23 -28.95 15.27
N ASN A 573 -3.36 -28.16 16.34
CA ASN A 573 -4.60 -27.97 17.11
C ASN A 573 -5.07 -26.49 17.07
N GLY A 574 -6.35 -26.30 16.69
CA GLY A 574 -6.87 -25.15 15.94
C GLY A 574 -7.08 -23.81 16.64
N HIS A 575 -6.17 -23.36 17.51
CA HIS A 575 -6.17 -21.99 18.04
C HIS A 575 -4.93 -21.17 17.68
N LEU A 576 -3.79 -21.83 17.44
CA LEU A 576 -2.57 -21.20 16.93
C LEU A 576 -2.49 -21.37 15.41
N ASP A 577 -1.68 -20.54 14.77
CA ASP A 577 -1.36 -20.59 13.34
C ASP A 577 -2.59 -20.58 12.42
N ARG A 578 -3.64 -19.87 12.88
CA ARG A 578 -4.85 -19.63 12.13
C ARG A 578 -5.23 -18.16 12.24
N PHE A 579 -5.31 -17.52 11.08
CA PHE A 579 -5.81 -16.16 10.98
C PHE A 579 -7.29 -16.09 11.33
N VAL A 580 -7.65 -15.01 12.00
CA VAL A 580 -9.01 -14.57 12.25
C VAL A 580 -9.15 -13.18 11.68
N THR A 581 -10.17 -12.96 10.85
CA THR A 581 -10.55 -11.60 10.43
C THR A 581 -11.18 -10.89 11.60
N ILE A 582 -10.60 -9.77 12.01
CA ILE A 582 -11.11 -8.94 13.13
C ILE A 582 -11.77 -7.65 12.63
N ARG A 583 -11.51 -7.23 11.39
CA ARG A 583 -12.23 -6.13 10.72
C ARG A 583 -12.18 -6.30 9.20
N SER A 584 -13.24 -5.88 8.51
CA SER A 584 -13.31 -5.82 7.05
C SER A 584 -13.59 -4.39 6.60
N ALA A 585 -12.88 -3.93 5.56
CA ALA A 585 -13.13 -2.65 4.94
C ALA A 585 -14.47 -2.66 4.18
N ARG A 586 -15.12 -1.50 4.11
CA ARG A 586 -16.36 -1.31 3.36
C ARG A 586 -16.07 -0.93 1.91
N ALA A 587 -17.09 -0.93 1.06
CA ALA A 587 -16.98 -0.30 -0.26
C ALA A 587 -16.54 1.16 -0.11
N GLY A 588 -15.53 1.57 -0.86
CA GLY A 588 -14.91 2.90 -0.74
C GLY A 588 -13.94 3.06 0.43
N GLU A 589 -13.59 1.99 1.14
CA GLU A 589 -12.54 1.99 2.17
C GLU A 589 -11.43 1.02 1.80
N ALA A 590 -10.19 1.36 2.17
CA ALA A 590 -9.06 0.44 2.12
C ALA A 590 -8.17 0.62 3.34
N PHE A 591 -7.84 -0.48 4.00
CA PHE A 591 -6.86 -0.50 5.09
C PHE A 591 -5.43 -0.53 4.53
N ARG A 592 -4.51 0.14 5.23
CA ARG A 592 -3.17 0.43 4.70
C ARG A 592 -2.08 -0.06 5.63
N GLY A 593 -2.17 0.24 6.91
CA GLY A 593 -1.18 -0.13 7.92
C GLY A 593 -1.82 -0.41 9.28
N VAL A 594 -1.08 -1.13 10.12
CA VAL A 594 -1.45 -1.47 11.48
C VAL A 594 -0.24 -1.31 12.39
N ALA A 595 -0.43 -0.64 13.53
CA ALA A 595 0.59 -0.44 14.55
C ALA A 595 -0.02 -0.63 15.95
N LEU A 596 0.84 -0.79 16.96
CA LEU A 596 0.40 -0.62 18.35
C LEU A 596 0.16 0.85 18.62
N ALA A 597 -0.81 1.17 19.49
CA ALA A 597 -1.05 2.55 19.87
C ALA A 597 0.19 3.19 20.52
N PRO A 598 0.44 4.48 20.25
CA PRO A 598 1.43 5.25 20.99
C PRO A 598 0.98 5.42 22.45
N SER A 599 1.93 5.57 23.36
CA SER A 599 1.67 5.77 24.78
C SER A 599 2.61 6.85 25.34
N ASP A 600 2.06 7.69 26.21
CA ASP A 600 2.83 8.68 26.97
C ASP A 600 3.49 8.08 28.23
N ASP A 601 3.08 6.88 28.63
CA ASP A 601 3.63 6.21 29.81
C ASP A 601 4.98 5.56 29.49
N ASP A 602 6.01 5.93 30.26
CA ASP A 602 7.36 5.35 30.18
C ASP A 602 7.43 3.87 30.66
N HIS A 603 6.28 3.23 30.93
CA HIS A 603 6.16 1.93 31.57
C HIS A 603 6.31 0.72 30.63
N ASP A 604 6.23 0.91 29.31
CA ASP A 604 6.25 -0.18 28.30
C ASP A 604 7.60 -0.31 27.55
N ARG A 605 8.72 0.02 28.19
CA ARG A 605 10.08 -0.21 27.66
C ARG A 605 10.61 -1.61 27.92
#